data_AF-A0A8S9VSG2-F1
#
_entry.id   AF-A0A8S9VSG2-F1
#
_cell.length_a   1.000
_cell.length_b   1.000
_cell.length_c   1.000
_cell.angle_alpha   90.00
_cell.angle_beta   90.00
_cell.angle_gamma   90.00
#
_symmetry.space_group_name_H-M   'P 1'
#
loop_
_entity.id
_entity.type
_entity.pdbx_description
1 polymer ?
#
loop_
_entity_poly.entity_id
_entity_poly.type
_entity_poly.pdbx_seq_one_letter_code
_entity_poly.pdbx_strand_id
1 'polypeptide(L)'
;MVIIPVLGTALVALVYLVARRTGYSMFTQRINITILLAHMLDASSTFFGVDFLGYYEKHVVPSFLIDLTGTASIMFPLKLIIFIPVIYILDTQFDDDDESKRLRDLVKLTIIVLGLAPATRNTVRMVLGI
;
A
#
# COMPACT_ATOMS: atom_id res chain seq x y z
N MET A 1 6.65 -15.04 9.11
CA MET A 1 7.55 -14.03 8.50
C MET A 1 7.46 -13.98 6.98
N VAL A 2 7.69 -15.09 6.26
CA VAL A 2 7.54 -15.13 4.78
C VAL A 2 6.11 -14.82 4.30
N ILE A 3 5.11 -15.01 5.16
CA ILE A 3 3.69 -14.75 4.86
C ILE A 3 3.44 -13.27 4.49
N ILE A 4 4.12 -12.31 5.14
CA ILE A 4 3.89 -10.87 4.90
C ILE A 4 4.23 -10.48 3.44
N PRO A 5 5.44 -10.74 2.92
CA PRO A 5 5.76 -10.42 1.54
C PRO A 5 4.98 -11.27 0.54
N VAL A 6 4.67 -12.54 0.85
CA VAL A 6 3.85 -13.39 -0.04
C VAL A 6 2.43 -12.85 -0.17
N LEU A 7 1.80 -12.45 0.93
CA LEU A 7 0.43 -11.95 0.93
C LEU A 7 0.33 -10.58 0.25
N GLY A 8 1.28 -9.69 0.54
CA GLY A 8 1.35 -8.38 -0.13
C GLY A 8 1.60 -8.49 -1.64
N THR A 9 2.52 -9.37 -2.06
CA THR A 9 2.78 -9.58 -3.50
C THR A 9 1.61 -10.28 -4.21
N ALA A 10 0.94 -11.24 -3.58
CA ALA A 10 -0.24 -11.90 -4.13
C ALA A 10 -1.41 -10.93 -4.34
N LEU A 11 -1.68 -10.05 -3.37
CA LEU A 11 -2.71 -9.01 -3.50
C LEU A 11 -2.39 -8.00 -4.61
N VAL A 12 -1.13 -7.58 -4.73
CA VAL A 12 -0.73 -6.70 -5.84
C VAL A 12 -0.83 -7.41 -7.18
N ALA A 13 -0.46 -8.68 -7.27
CA ALA A 13 -0.61 -9.46 -8.49
C ALA A 13 -2.10 -9.58 -8.90
N LEU A 14 -2.99 -9.75 -7.93
CA LEU A 14 -4.43 -9.73 -8.15
C LEU A 14 -4.89 -8.36 -8.68
N VAL A 15 -4.49 -7.27 -8.02
CA VAL A 15 -4.83 -5.89 -8.45
C VAL A 15 -4.29 -5.60 -9.85
N TYR A 16 -3.07 -6.05 -10.16
CA TYR A 16 -2.46 -5.92 -11.47
C TYR A 16 -3.20 -6.71 -12.55
N LEU A 17 -3.61 -7.94 -12.26
CA LEU A 17 -4.36 -8.78 -13.18
C LEU A 17 -5.74 -8.19 -13.46
N VAL A 18 -6.42 -7.70 -12.42
CA VAL A 18 -7.70 -6.98 -12.54
C VAL A 18 -7.53 -5.72 -13.37
N ALA A 19 -6.53 -4.88 -13.08
CA ALA A 19 -6.26 -3.65 -13.83
C ALA A 19 -5.91 -3.92 -15.30
N ARG A 20 -5.17 -5.00 -15.57
CA ARG A 20 -4.85 -5.45 -16.94
C ARG A 20 -6.09 -5.92 -17.69
N ARG A 21 -7.04 -6.56 -17.00
CA ARG A 21 -8.33 -6.99 -17.58
C ARG A 21 -9.26 -5.81 -17.87
N THR A 22 -9.22 -4.76 -17.05
CA THR A 22 -10.07 -3.57 -17.19
C THR A 22 -9.46 -2.47 -18.06
N GLY A 23 -8.24 -2.65 -18.56
CA GLY A 23 -7.60 -1.75 -19.53
C GLY A 23 -7.06 -0.45 -18.93
N TYR A 24 -6.98 -0.33 -17.60
CA TYR A 24 -6.42 0.86 -16.94
C TYR A 24 -4.89 0.87 -17.05
N SER A 25 -4.37 1.56 -18.07
CA SER A 25 -2.93 1.76 -18.29
C SER A 25 -2.21 2.39 -17.09
N MET A 26 -2.96 3.11 -16.24
CA MET A 26 -2.48 3.77 -15.03
C MET A 26 -1.83 2.80 -14.02
N PHE A 27 -2.34 1.58 -13.88
CA PHE A 27 -1.76 0.58 -12.95
C PHE A 27 -0.73 -0.35 -13.60
N THR A 28 -0.40 -0.12 -14.87
CA THR A 28 0.62 -0.91 -15.60
C THR A 28 2.00 -0.25 -15.50
N GLN A 29 2.08 1.03 -15.14
CA GLN A 29 3.34 1.73 -14.95
C GLN A 29 4.11 1.21 -13.74
N ARG A 30 5.43 1.02 -13.90
CA ARG A 30 6.32 0.44 -12.87
C ARG A 30 6.30 1.21 -11.55
N ILE A 31 6.25 2.54 -11.61
CA ILE A 31 6.23 3.38 -10.41
C ILE A 31 4.89 3.26 -9.66
N ASN A 32 3.76 3.20 -10.38
CA ASN A 32 2.42 3.13 -9.81
C ASN A 32 2.14 1.77 -9.16
N ILE A 33 2.59 0.67 -9.78
CA ILE A 33 2.48 -0.66 -9.16
C ILE A 33 3.38 -0.79 -7.93
N THR A 34 4.53 -0.09 -7.90
CA THR A 34 5.42 -0.07 -6.74
C THR A 34 4.80 0.66 -5.55
N ILE A 35 4.07 1.76 -5.81
CA ILE A 35 3.28 2.45 -4.77
C ILE A 35 2.30 1.46 -4.14
N LEU A 36 1.50 0.78 -4.96
CA LEU A 36 0.54 -0.20 -4.46
C LEU A 36 1.23 -1.32 -3.67
N LEU A 37 2.37 -1.83 -4.17
CA LEU A 37 3.14 -2.85 -3.45
C LEU A 37 3.62 -2.40 -2.08
N ALA A 38 4.20 -1.20 -1.98
CA ALA A 38 4.66 -0.68 -0.69
C ALA A 38 3.52 -0.61 0.33
N HIS A 39 2.35 -0.12 -0.09
CA HIS A 39 1.20 0.02 0.81
C HIS A 39 0.50 -1.32 1.12
N MET A 40 0.49 -2.27 0.18
CA MET A 40 -0.03 -3.63 0.43
C MET A 40 0.89 -4.42 1.35
N LEU A 41 2.22 -4.24 1.27
CA LEU A 41 3.16 -4.81 2.23
C LEU A 41 2.92 -4.26 3.63
N ASP A 42 2.69 -2.95 3.75
CA ASP A 42 2.37 -2.33 5.04
C ASP A 42 1.05 -2.88 5.61
N ALA A 43 -0.01 -2.96 4.80
CA ALA A 43 -1.28 -3.56 5.22
C ALA A 43 -1.13 -5.04 5.61
N SER A 44 -0.31 -5.81 4.88
CA SER A 44 -0.01 -7.21 5.22
C SER A 44 0.71 -7.33 6.55
N SER A 45 1.64 -6.41 6.82
CA SER A 45 2.37 -6.40 8.09
C SER A 45 1.46 -6.07 9.27
N THR A 46 0.54 -5.11 9.13
CA THR A 46 -0.44 -4.84 10.18
C THR A 46 -1.44 -5.98 10.32
N PHE A 47 -1.99 -6.50 9.23
CA PHE A 47 -2.94 -7.61 9.27
C PHE A 47 -2.37 -8.80 10.05
N PHE A 48 -1.14 -9.20 9.71
CA PHE A 48 -0.49 -10.29 10.42
C PHE A 48 -0.18 -9.94 11.88
N GLY A 49 0.28 -8.71 12.15
CA GLY A 49 0.59 -8.25 13.50
C GLY A 49 -0.63 -8.21 14.43
N VAL A 50 -1.73 -7.65 13.96
CA VAL A 50 -2.94 -7.46 14.77
C VAL A 50 -3.68 -8.78 14.96
N ASP A 51 -4.02 -9.49 13.87
CA ASP A 51 -4.90 -10.65 13.95
C ASP A 51 -4.19 -11.90 14.50
N PHE A 52 -2.87 -12.03 14.35
CA PHE A 52 -2.14 -13.25 14.75
C PHE A 52 -1.16 -13.06 15.91
N LEU A 53 -0.65 -11.84 16.12
CA LEU A 53 0.38 -11.57 17.12
C LEU A 53 -0.10 -10.62 18.24
N GLY A 54 -1.36 -10.17 18.19
CA GLY A 54 -1.95 -9.33 19.25
C GLY A 54 -1.42 -7.90 19.30
N TYR A 55 -0.77 -7.42 18.24
CA TYR A 55 -0.38 -6.02 18.15
C TYR A 55 -1.61 -5.12 17.99
N TYR A 56 -1.47 -3.86 18.37
CA TYR A 56 -2.53 -2.86 18.21
C TYR A 56 -2.16 -1.84 17.13
N GLU A 57 -3.11 -1.57 16.22
CA GLU A 57 -2.94 -0.55 15.20
C GLU A 57 -3.03 0.85 15.84
N LYS A 58 -2.15 1.76 15.42
CA LYS A 58 -2.01 3.09 16.05
C LYS A 58 -2.70 4.20 15.26
N HIS A 59 -3.04 3.96 14.00
CA HIS A 59 -3.68 4.96 13.15
C HIS A 59 -5.19 5.04 13.44
N VAL A 60 -5.70 6.24 13.77
CA VAL A 60 -7.10 6.45 14.20
C VAL A 60 -8.13 5.86 13.22
N VAL A 61 -8.00 6.14 11.92
CA VAL A 61 -8.97 5.68 10.90
C VAL A 61 -8.91 4.16 10.72
N PRO A 62 -7.74 3.54 10.47
CA PRO A 62 -7.61 2.09 10.49
C PRO A 62 -8.12 1.45 11.78
N SER A 63 -7.67 1.90 12.96
CA SER A 63 -8.07 1.31 14.24
C SER A 63 -9.59 1.32 14.44
N PHE A 64 -10.26 2.43 14.11
CA PHE A 64 -11.72 2.50 14.15
C PHE A 64 -12.40 1.47 13.24
N LEU A 65 -11.90 1.29 12.02
CA LEU A 65 -12.45 0.31 11.08
C LEU A 65 -12.16 -1.12 11.51
N ILE A 66 -11.01 -1.37 12.15
CA ILE A 66 -10.65 -2.68 12.71
C ILE A 66 -11.57 -3.01 13.87
N ASP A 67 -11.80 -2.07 14.79
CA ASP A 67 -12.71 -2.26 15.92
C ASP A 67 -14.15 -2.54 15.45
N LEU A 68 -14.58 -1.94 14.33
CA LEU A 68 -15.89 -2.18 13.74
C LEU A 68 -16.01 -3.54 13.03
N THR A 69 -14.97 -3.95 12.30
CA THR A 69 -14.98 -5.17 11.48
C THR A 69 -14.45 -6.40 12.21
N GLY A 70 -13.77 -6.22 13.33
CA GLY A 70 -13.11 -7.27 14.11
C GLY A 70 -11.83 -7.82 13.49
N THR A 71 -11.33 -7.25 12.39
CA THR A 71 -10.14 -7.76 11.68
C THR A 71 -9.34 -6.65 11.00
N ALA A 72 -8.01 -6.76 11.01
CA ALA A 72 -7.11 -5.87 10.29
C ALA A 72 -7.12 -6.06 8.77
N SER A 73 -7.87 -7.04 8.24
CA SER A 73 -8.01 -7.22 6.79
C SER A 73 -8.70 -6.04 6.09
N ILE A 74 -9.45 -5.22 6.82
CA ILE A 74 -10.08 -3.99 6.31
C ILE A 74 -9.04 -2.95 5.82
N MET A 75 -7.78 -3.06 6.24
CA MET A 75 -6.72 -2.17 5.80
C MET A 75 -6.35 -2.30 4.34
N PHE A 76 -6.54 -3.48 3.74
CA PHE A 76 -6.28 -3.70 2.32
C PHE A 76 -7.20 -2.85 1.44
N PRO A 77 -8.54 -2.98 1.52
CA PRO A 77 -9.44 -2.15 0.71
C PRO A 77 -9.32 -0.67 1.07
N LEU A 78 -9.10 -0.32 2.35
CA LEU A 78 -8.90 1.07 2.78
C LEU A 78 -7.73 1.73 2.02
N LYS A 79 -6.56 1.08 1.99
CA LYS A 79 -5.40 1.63 1.29
C LYS A 79 -5.61 1.68 -0.21
N LEU A 80 -6.24 0.68 -0.81
CA LEU A 80 -6.55 0.71 -2.24
C LEU A 80 -7.46 1.89 -2.58
N ILE A 81 -8.54 2.11 -1.83
CA ILE A 81 -9.47 3.23 -2.05
C ILE A 81 -8.78 4.59 -1.93
N ILE A 82 -7.76 4.72 -1.07
CA ILE A 82 -7.01 5.97 -0.91
C ILE A 82 -5.98 6.15 -2.03
N PHE A 83 -5.18 5.12 -2.32
CA PHE A 83 -4.04 5.26 -3.25
C PHE A 83 -4.45 5.21 -4.72
N ILE A 84 -5.59 4.62 -5.07
CA ILE A 84 -6.10 4.64 -6.45
C ILE A 84 -6.38 6.09 -6.91
N PRO A 85 -7.17 6.91 -6.20
CA PRO A 85 -7.36 8.33 -6.53
C PRO A 85 -6.07 9.14 -6.47
N VAL A 86 -5.20 8.89 -5.48
CA VAL A 86 -3.92 9.63 -5.38
C VAL A 86 -3.07 9.41 -6.62
N ILE A 87 -2.90 8.16 -7.06
CA ILE A 87 -2.17 7.85 -8.30
C ILE A 87 -2.85 8.51 -9.51
N TYR A 88 -4.18 8.48 -9.58
CA TYR A 88 -4.93 9.12 -10.67
C TYR A 88 -4.68 10.63 -10.73
N ILE A 89 -4.71 11.32 -9.60
CA ILE A 89 -4.45 12.76 -9.50
C ILE A 89 -3.02 13.07 -9.93
N LEU A 90 -2.03 12.32 -9.42
CA LEU A 90 -0.63 12.49 -9.80
C LEU A 90 -0.38 12.23 -11.29
N ASP A 91 -1.19 11.39 -11.93
CA ASP A 91 -1.06 11.07 -13.34
C ASP A 91 -1.78 12.04 -14.28
N THR A 92 -2.71 12.85 -13.77
CA THR A 92 -3.57 13.72 -14.58
C THR A 92 -3.38 15.22 -14.34
N GLN A 93 -2.88 15.62 -13.16
CA GLN A 93 -2.80 17.03 -12.77
C GLN A 93 -1.44 17.69 -13.03
N PHE A 94 -0.42 16.93 -13.43
CA PHE A 94 0.89 17.49 -13.74
C PHE A 94 0.97 17.82 -15.22
N ASP A 95 1.55 18.98 -15.52
CA ASP A 95 1.81 19.42 -16.89
C ASP A 95 2.84 18.51 -17.59
N ASP A 96 2.82 18.53 -18.93
CA ASP A 96 3.64 17.66 -19.76
C ASP A 96 5.10 18.14 -19.94
N ASP A 97 5.51 19.18 -19.22
CA ASP A 97 6.89 19.66 -19.21
C ASP A 97 7.82 18.76 -18.34
N ASP A 98 9.12 18.84 -18.61
CA ASP A 98 10.12 17.99 -17.98
C ASP A 98 10.28 18.24 -16.47
N GLU A 99 10.03 19.47 -16.01
CA GLU A 99 10.14 19.83 -14.58
C GLU A 99 8.96 19.24 -13.80
N SER A 100 7.74 19.39 -14.31
CA SER A 100 6.52 18.79 -13.74
C SER A 100 6.60 17.27 -13.69
N LYS A 101 7.12 16.61 -14.75
CA LYS A 101 7.34 15.16 -14.77
C LYS A 101 8.32 14.69 -13.70
N ARG A 102 9.44 15.41 -13.52
CA ARG A 102 10.41 15.10 -12.46
C ARG A 102 9.81 15.27 -11.06
N LEU A 103 9.04 16.33 -10.85
CA LEU A 103 8.39 16.58 -9.58
C LEU A 103 7.36 15.48 -9.26
N ARG A 104 6.55 15.09 -10.25
CA ARG A 104 5.60 13.96 -10.15
C ARG A 104 6.31 12.68 -9.71
N ASP A 105 7.41 12.33 -10.35
CA ASP A 105 8.15 11.11 -10.02
C ASP A 105 8.78 11.16 -8.62
N LEU A 106 9.27 12.33 -8.18
CA LEU A 106 9.75 12.54 -6.81
C LEU A 106 8.64 12.38 -5.77
N VAL A 107 7.44 12.90 -6.05
CA VAL A 107 6.27 12.73 -5.17
C VAL A 107 5.87 11.25 -5.11
N LYS A 108 5.83 10.55 -6.24
CA LYS A 108 5.56 9.11 -6.28
C LYS A 108 6.59 8.30 -5.50
N LEU A 109 7.87 8.63 -5.63
CA LEU A 109 8.94 8.00 -4.85
C LEU A 109 8.74 8.24 -3.34
N THR A 110 8.36 9.45 -2.95
CA THR A 110 8.04 9.78 -1.56
C THR A 110 6.90 8.92 -1.03
N ILE A 111 5.85 8.71 -1.82
CA ILE A 111 4.72 7.84 -1.46
C ILE A 111 5.18 6.38 -1.29
N ILE A 112 6.04 5.87 -2.19
CA ILE A 112 6.61 4.52 -2.05
C ILE A 112 7.33 4.38 -0.70
N VAL A 113 8.18 5.36 -0.35
CA VAL A 113 8.92 5.34 0.93
C VAL A 113 7.95 5.40 2.12
N LEU A 114 6.90 6.21 2.04
CA LEU A 114 5.86 6.30 3.08
C LEU A 114 5.14 4.99 3.33
N GLY A 115 4.94 4.15 2.30
CA GLY A 115 4.40 2.80 2.47
C GLY A 115 5.44 1.80 2.98
N LEU A 116 6.66 1.85 2.45
CA LEU A 116 7.70 0.88 2.77
C LEU A 116 8.26 1.05 4.18
N ALA A 117 8.37 2.28 4.68
CA ALA A 117 8.89 2.58 6.02
C ALA A 117 8.09 1.88 7.15
N PRO A 118 6.76 2.02 7.25
CA PRO A 118 5.98 1.29 8.26
C PRO A 118 5.95 -0.22 7.99
N ALA A 119 5.91 -0.67 6.73
CA ALA A 119 5.95 -2.09 6.39
C ALA A 119 7.21 -2.79 6.93
N THR A 120 8.37 -2.18 6.66
CA THR A 120 9.67 -2.68 7.10
C THR A 120 9.80 -2.60 8.62
N ARG A 121 9.43 -1.47 9.22
CA ARG A 121 9.43 -1.28 10.68
C ARG A 121 8.60 -2.35 11.38
N ASN A 122 7.36 -2.57 10.94
CA ASN A 122 6.45 -3.54 11.54
C ASN A 122 6.96 -4.97 11.35
N THR A 123 7.48 -5.29 10.15
CA THR A 123 8.06 -6.61 9.88
C THR A 123 9.28 -6.87 10.78
N VAL A 124 10.24 -5.94 10.87
CA VAL A 124 11.41 -6.08 11.74
C VAL A 124 11.01 -6.21 13.21
N ARG A 125 10.06 -5.37 13.66
CA ARG A 125 9.51 -5.43 15.01
C ARG A 125 8.96 -6.82 15.34
N MET A 126 8.15 -7.39 14.44
CA MET A 126 7.61 -8.73 14.60
C MET A 126 8.70 -9.82 14.49
N VAL A 127 9.75 -9.65 13.67
CA VAL A 127 10.89 -10.60 13.60
C VAL A 127 11.60 -10.66 14.94
N LEU A 128 11.81 -9.49 15.55
CA LEU A 128 12.50 -9.35 16.82
C LEU A 128 11.60 -9.64 18.03
N GLY A 129 10.27 -9.76 17.84
CA GLY A 129 9.30 -10.01 18.89
C GLY A 129 9.10 -8.85 19.87
N ILE A 130 9.32 -7.60 19.42
CA ILE A 130 9.19 -6.37 20.23
C ILE A 130 8.01 -5.49 19.79
#